data_AF-A0AAX6FME1-F1
#
_entry.id   AF-A0AAX6FME1-F1
#
_cell.length_a   1.000
_cell.length_b   1.000
_cell.length_c   1.000
_cell.angle_alpha   90.00
_cell.angle_beta   90.00
_cell.angle_gamma   90.00
#
_symmetry.space_group_name_H-M   'P 1'
#
loop_
_entity.id
_entity.type
_entity.pdbx_description
1 polymer ?
#
loop_
_entity_poly.entity_id
_entity_poly.type
_entity_poly.pdbx_seq_one_letter_code
_entity_poly.pdbx_strand_id
1 'polypeptide(L)'
;MAIARTGVFVDDYLEYSSTLAAELQRLLSTMRELDERSHGLINQTRDQTKYCLGMAYHSSKKAILEDDEEAIEKMKKEIEANQENALSLCTEKVLLAKQAYDLIESHVKRLDEDLNQFAEDLKQV
;
A
#
# COMPACT_ATOMS: atom_id res chain seq x y z
N MET A 1 45.97 13.39 4.15
CA MET A 1 44.70 13.90 4.74
C MET A 1 43.47 13.55 3.89
N ALA A 2 43.55 13.41 2.56
CA ALA A 2 42.41 13.01 1.72
C ALA A 2 41.83 11.61 2.06
N ILE A 3 42.68 10.59 2.27
CA ILE A 3 42.25 9.20 2.53
C ILE A 3 41.46 9.06 3.86
N ALA A 4 41.77 9.88 4.86
CA ALA A 4 41.03 9.87 6.14
C ALA A 4 39.64 10.51 5.98
N ARG A 5 39.50 11.55 5.15
CA ARG A 5 38.21 12.21 4.87
C ARG A 5 37.27 11.31 4.05
N THR A 6 37.80 10.53 3.11
CA THR A 6 37.01 9.51 2.38
C THR A 6 36.46 8.41 3.27
N GLY A 7 37.20 8.00 4.30
CA GLY A 7 36.75 6.94 5.22
C GLY A 7 35.58 7.38 6.08
N VAL A 8 35.66 8.60 6.64
CA VAL A 8 34.58 9.19 7.46
C VAL A 8 33.30 9.38 6.64
N PHE A 9 33.42 9.84 5.39
CA PHE A 9 32.27 10.01 4.50
C PHE A 9 31.48 8.70 4.25
N VAL A 10 32.20 7.58 4.05
CA VAL A 10 31.58 6.28 3.81
C VAL A 10 30.92 5.75 5.08
N ASP A 11 31.56 5.91 6.25
CA ASP A 11 30.99 5.50 7.53
C ASP A 11 29.71 6.30 7.86
N ASP A 12 29.73 7.63 7.70
CA ASP A 12 28.56 8.49 7.94
C ASP A 12 27.38 8.10 7.03
N TYR A 13 27.65 7.80 5.75
CA TYR A 13 26.62 7.36 4.82
C TYR A 13 26.09 5.95 5.15
N LEU A 14 26.96 5.02 5.55
CA LEU A 14 26.56 3.67 5.95
C LEU A 14 25.69 3.70 7.23
N GLU A 15 26.05 4.55 8.19
CA GLU A 15 25.25 4.74 9.40
C GLU A 15 23.87 5.33 9.06
N TYR A 16 23.83 6.38 8.23
CA TYR A 16 22.58 6.99 7.78
C TYR A 16 21.67 6.04 7.00
N SER A 17 22.23 5.27 6.07
CA SER A 17 21.47 4.35 5.21
C SER A 17 21.09 3.03 5.87
N SER A 18 21.60 2.76 7.09
CA SER A 18 21.40 1.49 7.79
C SER A 18 19.94 1.14 8.06
N THR A 19 19.06 2.13 8.25
CA THR A 19 17.64 1.91 8.54
C THR A 19 16.77 1.77 7.30
N LEU A 20 17.22 2.25 6.14
CA LEU A 20 16.45 2.31 4.90
C LEU A 20 15.87 0.95 4.51
N ALA A 21 16.71 -0.09 4.52
CA ALA A 21 16.29 -1.43 4.12
C ALA A 21 15.18 -1.98 5.03
N ALA A 22 15.32 -1.80 6.35
CA ALA A 22 14.36 -2.28 7.34
C ALA A 22 13.03 -1.50 7.25
N GLU A 23 13.10 -0.18 7.10
CA GLU A 23 11.92 0.67 6.96
C GLU A 23 11.15 0.38 5.67
N LEU A 24 11.86 0.24 4.55
CA LEU A 24 11.25 -0.09 3.26
C LEU A 24 10.62 -1.49 3.30
N GLN A 25 11.31 -2.48 3.88
CA GLN A 25 10.76 -3.82 4.05
C GLN A 25 9.47 -3.79 4.89
N ARG A 26 9.44 -3.01 5.97
CA ARG A 26 8.24 -2.84 6.80
C ARG A 26 7.08 -2.29 5.98
N LEU A 27 7.29 -1.19 5.26
CA LEU A 27 6.27 -0.55 4.42
C LEU A 27 5.72 -1.51 3.35
N LEU A 28 6.62 -2.18 2.62
CA LEU A 28 6.23 -3.11 1.56
C LEU A 28 5.51 -4.37 2.10
N SER A 29 5.91 -4.85 3.28
CA SER A 29 5.24 -5.98 3.93
C SER A 29 3.81 -5.60 4.33
N THR A 30 3.62 -4.44 4.95
CA THR A 30 2.28 -3.94 5.29
C THR A 30 1.43 -3.70 4.04
N MET A 31 2.01 -3.13 2.97
CA MET A 31 1.30 -2.97 1.69
C MET A 31 0.81 -4.31 1.13
N ARG A 32 1.62 -5.36 1.23
CA ARG A 32 1.25 -6.69 0.77
C ARG A 32 0.11 -7.29 1.59
N GLU A 33 0.15 -7.14 2.92
CA GLU A 33 -0.94 -7.61 3.79
C GLU A 33 -2.27 -6.90 3.48
N LEU A 34 -2.23 -5.59 3.27
CA LEU A 34 -3.40 -4.82 2.86
C LEU A 34 -3.89 -5.24 1.46
N ASP A 35 -2.96 -5.57 0.55
CA ASP A 35 -3.30 -6.04 -0.80
C ASP A 35 -4.08 -7.36 -0.73
N GLU A 36 -3.53 -8.36 -0.02
CA GLU A 36 -4.16 -9.66 0.18
C GLU A 36 -5.57 -9.51 0.80
N ARG A 37 -5.71 -8.66 1.82
CA ARG A 37 -7.00 -8.38 2.46
C ARG A 37 -7.99 -7.68 1.53
N SER A 38 -7.57 -6.66 0.80
CA SER A 38 -8.43 -5.93 -0.15
C SER A 38 -8.90 -6.84 -1.29
N HIS A 39 -8.02 -7.69 -1.83
CA HIS A 39 -8.36 -8.66 -2.87
C HIS A 39 -9.35 -9.69 -2.36
N GLY A 40 -9.19 -10.15 -1.11
CA GLY A 40 -10.17 -11.03 -0.45
C GLY A 40 -11.57 -10.42 -0.42
N LEU A 41 -11.69 -9.19 0.08
CA LEU A 41 -12.97 -8.47 0.14
C LEU A 41 -13.58 -8.23 -1.24
N ILE A 42 -12.77 -7.82 -2.23
CA ILE A 42 -13.24 -7.58 -3.59
C ILE A 42 -13.79 -8.87 -4.21
N ASN A 43 -13.09 -10.00 -4.03
CA ASN A 43 -13.54 -11.29 -4.54
C ASN A 43 -14.84 -11.74 -3.87
N GLN A 44 -14.90 -11.66 -2.53
CA GLN A 44 -16.11 -12.01 -1.77
C GLN A 44 -17.31 -11.15 -2.21
N THR A 45 -17.12 -9.84 -2.29
CA THR A 45 -18.14 -8.87 -2.72
C THR A 45 -18.64 -9.18 -4.13
N ARG A 46 -17.72 -9.50 -5.05
CA ARG A 46 -18.06 -9.87 -6.43
C ARG A 46 -18.94 -11.11 -6.46
N ASP A 47 -18.64 -12.12 -5.65
CA ASP A 47 -19.42 -13.36 -5.63
C ASP A 47 -20.79 -13.15 -4.96
N GLN A 48 -20.87 -12.37 -3.88
CA GLN A 48 -22.14 -11.92 -3.28
C GLN A 48 -22.99 -11.12 -4.27
N THR A 49 -22.38 -10.21 -5.04
CA THR A 49 -23.06 -9.41 -6.07
C THR A 49 -23.66 -10.30 -7.17
N LYS A 50 -22.89 -11.28 -7.67
CA LYS A 50 -23.40 -12.25 -8.66
C LYS A 50 -24.58 -13.06 -8.12
N TYR A 51 -24.50 -13.50 -6.87
CA TYR A 51 -25.58 -14.24 -6.22
C TYR A 51 -26.86 -13.39 -6.13
N CYS A 52 -26.74 -12.15 -5.64
CA CYS A 52 -27.85 -11.21 -5.51
C CYS A 52 -28.53 -10.91 -6.88
N LEU A 53 -27.72 -10.68 -7.93
CA LEU A 53 -28.24 -10.47 -9.29
C LEU A 53 -28.88 -11.74 -9.89
N GLY A 54 -28.31 -12.92 -9.60
CA GLY A 54 -28.86 -14.21 -10.02
C GLY A 54 -30.22 -14.49 -9.38
N MET A 55 -30.38 -14.19 -8.08
CA MET A 55 -31.67 -14.30 -7.39
C MET A 55 -32.72 -13.36 -7.97
N ALA A 56 -32.36 -12.12 -8.28
CA ALA A 56 -33.26 -11.15 -8.90
C ALA A 56 -33.79 -11.58 -10.29
N TYR A 57 -33.02 -12.41 -11.02
CA TYR A 57 -33.42 -12.95 -12.33
C TYR A 57 -34.40 -14.13 -12.21
N HIS A 58 -34.34 -14.89 -11.12
CA HIS A 58 -35.21 -16.05 -10.88
C HIS A 58 -36.52 -15.68 -10.17
N SER A 59 -36.53 -14.61 -9.36
CA SER A 59 -37.71 -14.12 -8.65
C SER A 59 -38.78 -13.50 -9.56
N SER A 60 -38.48 -13.20 -10.82
CA SER A 60 -39.44 -12.66 -11.79
C SER A 60 -40.51 -13.68 -12.25
N LYS A 61 -40.42 -14.97 -11.85
CA LYS A 61 -41.31 -16.03 -12.35
C LYS A 61 -42.19 -16.78 -11.35
N LYS A 62 -42.11 -16.59 -10.03
CA LYS A 62 -43.13 -17.15 -9.10
C LYS A 62 -42.93 -16.64 -7.66
N ALA A 63 -44.00 -16.08 -7.10
CA ALA A 63 -44.30 -15.89 -5.67
C ALA A 63 -43.13 -15.45 -4.76
N ILE A 64 -43.04 -14.14 -4.52
CA ILE A 64 -42.17 -13.53 -3.51
C ILE A 64 -42.66 -13.97 -2.12
N LEU A 65 -41.80 -14.65 -1.35
CA LEU A 65 -41.89 -14.70 0.11
C LEU A 65 -41.21 -13.42 0.62
N GLU A 66 -41.84 -12.63 1.49
CA GLU A 66 -41.25 -11.41 2.09
C GLU A 66 -39.84 -11.64 2.69
N ASP A 67 -39.57 -12.88 3.13
CA ASP A 67 -38.28 -13.35 3.66
C ASP A 67 -37.11 -13.21 2.65
N ASP A 68 -37.37 -13.37 1.35
CA ASP A 68 -36.34 -13.23 0.30
C ASP A 68 -35.96 -11.75 0.06
N GLU A 69 -36.90 -10.82 0.25
CA GLU A 69 -36.65 -9.39 0.02
C GLU A 69 -35.81 -8.78 1.15
N GLU A 70 -36.09 -9.14 2.40
CA GLU A 70 -35.28 -8.74 3.56
C GLU A 70 -33.87 -9.34 3.49
N ALA A 71 -33.73 -10.60 3.06
CA ALA A 71 -32.43 -11.25 2.86
C ALA A 71 -31.60 -10.58 1.75
N ILE A 72 -32.23 -10.20 0.64
CA ILE A 72 -31.58 -9.46 -0.45
C ILE A 72 -31.12 -8.07 0.03
N GLU A 73 -31.97 -7.36 0.76
CA GLU A 73 -31.65 -6.03 1.28
C GLU A 73 -30.50 -6.07 2.29
N LYS A 74 -30.50 -7.07 3.19
CA LYS A 74 -29.36 -7.30 4.09
C LYS A 74 -28.08 -7.57 3.32
N MET A 75 -28.13 -8.40 2.28
CA MET A 75 -26.95 -8.72 1.47
C MET A 75 -26.42 -7.50 0.71
N LYS A 76 -27.29 -6.61 0.21
CA LYS A 76 -26.87 -5.36 -0.42
C LYS A 76 -26.09 -4.47 0.56
N LYS A 77 -26.58 -4.31 1.78
CA LYS A 77 -25.87 -3.54 2.83
C LYS A 77 -24.51 -4.14 3.17
N GLU A 78 -24.41 -5.47 3.22
CA GLU A 78 -23.13 -6.16 3.42
C GLU A 78 -22.15 -5.93 2.25
N ILE A 79 -22.65 -5.97 1.01
CA ILE A 79 -21.87 -5.67 -0.20
C ILE A 79 -21.34 -4.23 -0.15
N GLU A 80 -22.19 -3.25 0.14
CA GLU A 80 -21.80 -1.84 0.24
C GLU A 80 -20.73 -1.63 1.31
N ALA A 81 -20.93 -2.19 2.52
CA ALA A 81 -19.95 -2.12 3.60
C ALA A 81 -18.61 -2.76 3.22
N ASN A 82 -18.64 -3.91 2.54
CA ASN A 82 -17.42 -4.58 2.06
C ASN A 82 -16.69 -3.79 0.97
N GLN A 83 -17.43 -3.10 0.09
CA GLN A 83 -16.85 -2.21 -0.93
C GLN A 83 -16.18 -1.00 -0.29
N GLU A 84 -16.82 -0.38 0.70
CA GLU A 84 -16.24 0.76 1.44
C GLU A 84 -14.97 0.33 2.20
N ASN A 85 -15.01 -0.82 2.86
CA ASN A 85 -13.84 -1.40 3.52
C ASN A 85 -12.71 -1.70 2.52
N ALA A 86 -13.01 -2.30 1.37
CA ALA A 86 -12.02 -2.56 0.33
C ALA A 86 -11.39 -1.26 -0.21
N LEU A 87 -12.21 -0.23 -0.42
CA LEU A 87 -11.74 1.09 -0.85
C LEU A 87 -10.82 1.74 0.19
N SER A 88 -11.17 1.64 1.48
CA SER A 88 -10.34 2.14 2.58
C SER A 88 -8.96 1.49 2.60
N LEU A 89 -8.91 0.15 2.52
CA LEU A 89 -7.64 -0.60 2.45
C LEU A 89 -6.82 -0.23 1.20
N CYS A 90 -7.47 -0.09 0.04
CA CYS A 90 -6.81 0.34 -1.19
C CYS A 90 -6.23 1.76 -1.07
N THR A 91 -6.93 2.66 -0.38
CA THR A 91 -6.46 4.03 -0.13
C THR A 91 -5.25 4.02 0.78
N GLU A 92 -5.27 3.24 1.86
CA GLU A 92 -4.13 3.07 2.77
C GLU A 92 -2.90 2.50 2.05
N LYS A 93 -3.08 1.54 1.13
CA LYS A 93 -1.99 1.04 0.28
C LYS A 93 -1.33 2.14 -0.55
N VAL A 94 -2.12 3.06 -1.12
CA VAL A 94 -1.57 4.19 -1.90
C VAL A 94 -0.76 5.11 -0.99
N LEU A 95 -1.22 5.35 0.24
CA LEU A 95 -0.48 6.15 1.21
C LEU A 95 0.84 5.49 1.63
N LEU A 96 0.86 4.17 1.83
CA LEU A 96 2.10 3.45 2.12
C LEU A 96 3.06 3.46 0.93
N ALA A 97 2.56 3.32 -0.30
CA ALA A 97 3.38 3.40 -1.51
C ALA A 97 4.03 4.79 -1.64
N LYS A 98 3.27 5.85 -1.32
CA LYS A 98 3.80 7.20 -1.26
C LYS A 98 4.87 7.35 -0.18
N GLN A 99 4.63 6.83 1.04
CA GLN A 99 5.64 6.87 2.11
C GLN A 99 6.93 6.16 1.72
N ALA A 100 6.84 5.00 1.05
CA ALA A 100 8.01 4.28 0.57
C ALA A 100 8.77 5.06 -0.50
N TYR A 101 8.05 5.71 -1.42
CA TYR A 101 8.64 6.59 -2.42
C TYR A 101 9.34 7.79 -1.78
N ASP A 102 8.67 8.51 -0.88
CA ASP A 102 9.21 9.69 -0.20
C ASP A 102 10.46 9.33 0.63
N LEU A 103 10.46 8.15 1.28
CA LEU A 103 11.62 7.62 2.00
C LEU A 103 12.82 7.44 1.05
N ILE A 104 12.63 6.72 -0.07
CA ILE A 104 13.70 6.49 -1.05
C ILE A 104 14.19 7.82 -1.63
N GLU A 105 13.28 8.73 -1.98
CA GLU A 105 13.62 10.04 -2.53
C GLU A 105 14.48 10.86 -1.56
N SER A 106 14.17 10.82 -0.26
CA SER A 106 14.97 11.46 0.78
C SER A 106 16.40 10.92 0.83
N HIS A 107 16.56 9.59 0.81
CA HIS A 107 17.88 8.96 0.81
C HIS A 107 18.69 9.27 -0.46
N VAL A 108 18.04 9.34 -1.63
CA VAL A 108 18.69 9.71 -2.89
C VAL A 108 19.16 11.18 -2.84
N LYS A 109 18.30 12.11 -2.42
CA LYS A 109 18.67 13.53 -2.29
C LYS A 109 19.86 13.71 -1.35
N ARG A 110 19.85 13.01 -0.22
CA ARG A 110 20.94 13.07 0.75
C ARG A 110 22.25 12.55 0.15
N LEU A 111 22.21 11.43 -0.55
CA LEU A 111 23.37 10.88 -1.24
C LEU A 111 23.91 11.87 -2.29
N ASP A 112 23.05 12.50 -3.06
CA ASP A 112 23.46 13.48 -4.08
C ASP A 112 24.13 14.71 -3.44
N GLU A 113 23.58 15.24 -2.34
CA GLU A 113 24.19 16.34 -1.57
C GLU A 113 25.56 15.95 -1.04
N ASP A 114 25.66 14.79 -0.42
CA ASP A 114 26.88 14.27 0.18
C ASP A 114 27.96 14.04 -0.90
N LEU A 115 27.60 13.46 -2.06
CA LEU A 115 28.52 13.29 -3.19
C LEU A 115 29.00 14.63 -3.78
N ASN A 116 28.12 15.63 -3.86
CA ASN A 116 28.50 16.96 -4.32
C ASN A 116 29.50 17.62 -3.36
N GLN A 117 29.24 17.56 -2.05
CA GLN A 117 30.15 18.09 -1.03
C GLN A 117 31.50 17.36 -1.09
N PHE A 118 31.48 16.03 -1.21
CA PHE A 118 32.69 15.24 -1.34
C PHE A 118 33.51 15.62 -2.58
N ALA A 119 32.86 15.86 -3.72
CA ALA A 119 33.51 16.32 -4.94
C ALA A 119 34.12 17.73 -4.81
N GLU A 120 33.50 18.64 -4.06
CA GLU A 120 34.06 19.95 -3.75
C GLU A 120 35.28 19.86 -2.83
N ASP A 121 35.19 19.05 -1.78
CA ASP A 121 36.29 18.81 -0.84
C ASP A 121 37.52 18.24 -1.57
N LEU A 122 37.33 17.35 -2.55
CA LEU A 122 38.41 16.83 -3.38
C LEU A 122 39.06 17.88 -4.28
N LYS A 123 38.33 18.91 -4.73
CA LYS A 123 38.89 20.01 -5.53
C LYS A 123 39.72 20.99 -4.70
N GLN A 124 39.50 21.02 -3.38
CA GLN A 124 40.21 21.89 -2.45
C GLN A 124 41.51 21.27 -1.90
N VAL A 125 41.78 20.00 -2.19
CA VAL A 125 43.00 19.25 -1.82
C VAL A 125 43.98 19.22 -2.99
#